data_AF-A0A5N5IKE9-F1
#
_entry.id   AF-A0A5N5IKE9-F1
#
_cell.length_a   1.000
_cell.length_b   1.000
_cell.length_c   1.000
_cell.angle_alpha   90.00
_cell.angle_beta   90.00
_cell.angle_gamma   90.00
#
_symmetry.space_group_name_H-M   'P 1'
#
loop_
_entity.id
_entity.type
_entity.pdbx_description
1 polymer ?
#
loop_
_entity_poly.entity_id
_entity_poly.type
_entity_poly.pdbx_seq_one_letter_code
_entity_poly.pdbx_strand_id
1 'polypeptide(L)'
;MRISGLYTFLVLLMLISCSNDDDVNEQALKNVVAIVKGQATCQTMDNGFVYEVELENTISTESNTSLKIIGITNLPEEMRTEGLKINMDIERAEFPDGACTANYSPEFFYQTIRTNIEP
;
A
#
# COMPACT_ATOMS: atom_id res chain seq x y z
N MET A 1 -36.84 -45.17 -36.70
CA MET A 1 -37.28 -43.77 -36.91
C MET A 1 -37.28 -43.08 -35.56
N ARG A 2 -36.56 -41.95 -35.46
CA ARG A 2 -36.40 -41.04 -34.30
C ARG A 2 -35.49 -41.51 -33.16
N ILE A 3 -34.19 -41.55 -33.49
CA ILE A 3 -33.10 -41.23 -32.55
C ILE A 3 -33.09 -39.70 -32.45
N SER A 4 -33.61 -39.14 -31.36
CA SER A 4 -33.57 -37.70 -31.10
C SER A 4 -33.51 -37.49 -29.59
N GLY A 5 -32.30 -37.46 -29.07
CA GLY A 5 -32.03 -37.22 -27.65
C GLY A 5 -30.55 -37.09 -27.36
N LEU A 6 -29.74 -36.68 -28.35
CA LEU A 6 -28.29 -36.59 -28.25
C LEU A 6 -27.80 -35.29 -28.89
N TYR A 7 -28.43 -34.18 -28.50
CA TYR A 7 -27.96 -32.81 -28.79
C TYR A 7 -28.18 -31.85 -27.61
N THR A 8 -28.37 -32.37 -26.40
CA THR A 8 -28.46 -31.56 -25.17
C THR A 8 -27.14 -31.62 -24.39
N PHE A 9 -26.03 -31.50 -25.11
CA PHE A 9 -24.68 -31.48 -24.54
C PHE A 9 -23.78 -30.58 -25.39
N LEU A 10 -24.06 -29.26 -25.47
CA LEU A 10 -23.05 -28.28 -25.94
C LEU A 10 -23.39 -26.77 -25.87
N VAL A 11 -24.46 -26.31 -25.23
CA VAL A 11 -24.75 -24.85 -25.19
C VAL A 11 -25.28 -24.39 -23.83
N LEU A 12 -24.56 -24.64 -22.74
CA LEU A 12 -24.78 -23.90 -21.49
C LEU A 12 -23.50 -23.81 -20.66
N LEU A 13 -22.41 -23.38 -21.31
CA LEU A 13 -21.09 -23.21 -20.71
C LEU A 13 -20.67 -21.73 -20.56
N MET A 14 -21.56 -20.75 -20.74
CA MET A 14 -21.11 -19.35 -20.93
C MET A 14 -21.99 -18.28 -20.27
N LEU A 15 -22.54 -18.54 -19.08
CA LEU A 15 -22.93 -17.46 -18.17
C LEU A 15 -22.30 -17.71 -16.81
N ILE A 16 -20.98 -17.87 -16.85
CA ILE A 16 -20.10 -17.49 -15.77
C ILE A 16 -20.29 -15.97 -15.64
N SER A 17 -21.26 -15.54 -14.85
CA SER A 17 -21.23 -14.20 -14.27
C SER A 17 -20.13 -14.23 -13.22
N CYS A 18 -18.87 -14.16 -13.67
CA CYS A 18 -17.84 -13.50 -12.88
C CYS A 18 -18.31 -12.05 -12.81
N SER A 19 -19.06 -11.75 -11.76
CA SER A 19 -19.05 -10.40 -11.21
C SER A 19 -17.57 -10.10 -11.02
N ASN A 20 -17.04 -9.17 -11.82
CA ASN A 20 -15.80 -8.50 -11.44
C ASN A 20 -16.10 -7.97 -10.03
N ASP A 21 -15.51 -8.61 -9.02
CA ASP A 21 -15.09 -7.89 -7.85
C ASP A 21 -14.15 -6.82 -8.40
N ASP A 22 -14.68 -5.61 -8.61
CA ASP A 22 -13.84 -4.45 -8.81
C ASP A 22 -13.03 -4.34 -7.52
N ASP A 23 -11.80 -4.84 -7.62
CA ASP A 23 -10.71 -4.67 -6.69
C ASP A 23 -10.84 -3.32 -6.00
N VAL A 24 -10.93 -3.34 -4.66
CA VAL A 24 -10.73 -2.17 -3.82
C VAL A 24 -9.27 -1.75 -4.04
N ASN A 25 -9.05 -1.01 -5.11
CA ASN A 25 -7.74 -0.53 -5.50
C ASN A 25 -7.38 0.58 -4.51
N GLU A 26 -6.64 0.23 -3.46
CA GLU A 26 -5.97 1.19 -2.59
C GLU A 26 -5.08 2.06 -3.48
N GLN A 27 -5.60 3.22 -3.90
CA GLN A 27 -4.94 4.04 -4.91
C GLN A 27 -3.58 4.51 -4.40
N ALA A 28 -2.53 4.05 -5.06
CA ALA A 28 -1.19 4.56 -4.85
C ALA A 28 -1.17 6.10 -4.95
N LEU A 29 -0.67 6.75 -3.91
CA LEU A 29 -0.43 8.19 -3.88
C LEU A 29 0.88 8.48 -4.62
N LYS A 30 0.82 9.43 -5.56
CA LYS A 30 1.91 9.73 -6.49
C LYS A 30 2.59 11.04 -6.14
N ASN A 31 3.90 11.09 -6.37
CA ASN A 31 4.74 12.28 -6.17
C ASN A 31 4.60 12.90 -4.77
N VAL A 32 4.58 12.07 -3.74
CA VAL A 32 4.48 12.49 -2.34
C VAL A 32 5.86 12.96 -1.90
N VAL A 33 5.95 14.23 -1.53
CA VAL A 33 7.18 14.85 -1.02
C VAL A 33 7.20 14.76 0.51
N ALA A 34 8.30 14.29 1.07
CA ALA A 34 8.44 14.11 2.51
C ALA A 34 9.88 14.34 2.99
N ILE A 35 10.02 14.61 4.30
CA ILE A 35 11.30 14.71 5.00
C ILE A 35 11.41 13.54 5.95
N VAL A 36 12.53 12.82 5.89
CA VAL A 36 12.80 11.68 6.78
C VAL A 36 13.05 12.17 8.19
N LYS A 37 12.26 11.68 9.15
CA LYS A 37 12.36 12.04 10.58
C LYS A 37 13.21 11.07 11.38
N GLY A 38 13.46 9.89 10.83
CA GLY A 38 14.28 8.86 11.43
C GLY A 38 13.51 7.55 11.59
N GLN A 39 14.01 6.71 12.48
CA GLN A 39 13.45 5.39 12.71
C GLN A 39 12.21 5.47 13.60
N ALA A 40 11.11 4.86 13.16
CA ALA A 40 9.94 4.64 14.01
C ALA A 40 10.27 3.62 15.10
N THR A 41 9.42 3.57 16.13
CA THR A 41 9.51 2.53 17.16
C THR A 41 8.88 1.18 16.74
N CYS A 42 8.83 0.94 15.44
CA CYS A 42 8.24 -0.23 14.79
C CYS A 42 9.29 -0.99 13.98
N GLN A 43 9.22 -2.31 14.07
CA GLN A 43 10.02 -3.22 13.27
C GLN A 43 9.12 -4.25 12.58
N THR A 44 9.38 -4.43 11.29
CA THR A 44 8.78 -5.43 10.42
C THR A 44 9.66 -6.68 10.42
N MET A 45 9.07 -7.88 10.29
CA MET A 45 9.85 -9.12 10.23
C MET A 45 10.75 -9.18 8.98
N ASP A 46 10.26 -8.71 7.84
CA ASP A 46 10.92 -8.91 6.54
C ASP A 46 11.78 -7.71 6.09
N ASN A 47 11.37 -6.48 6.39
CA ASN A 47 12.02 -5.26 5.87
C ASN A 47 12.83 -4.50 6.94
N GLY A 48 12.90 -5.04 8.16
CA GLY A 48 13.59 -4.40 9.28
C GLY A 48 12.79 -3.21 9.82
N PHE A 49 13.44 -2.08 10.05
CA PHE A 49 12.83 -0.93 10.72
C PHE A 49 11.89 -0.12 9.81
N VAL A 50 10.79 0.34 10.40
CA VAL A 50 9.92 1.35 9.79
C VAL A 50 10.55 2.73 9.99
N TYR A 51 10.48 3.59 8.98
CA TYR A 51 10.98 4.96 9.05
C TYR A 51 9.83 5.96 9.07
N GLU A 52 9.87 6.92 9.98
CA GLU A 52 8.92 8.01 10.00
C GLU A 52 9.32 9.08 8.99
N VAL A 53 8.33 9.55 8.22
CA VAL A 53 8.51 10.65 7.27
C VAL A 53 7.41 11.68 7.48
N GLU A 54 7.79 12.95 7.43
CA GLU A 54 6.88 14.09 7.52
C GLU A 54 6.56 14.59 6.12
N LEU A 55 5.28 14.57 5.77
CA LEU A 55 4.79 14.93 4.46
C LEU A 55 4.73 16.45 4.29
N GLU A 56 5.16 16.95 3.13
CA GLU A 56 5.02 18.36 2.79
C GLU A 56 3.53 18.76 2.72
N ASN A 57 2.69 17.85 2.20
CA ASN A 57 1.23 17.98 2.15
C ASN A 57 0.54 16.87 2.94
N THR A 58 -0.51 17.22 3.69
CA THR A 58 -1.30 16.25 4.47
C THR A 58 -2.07 15.33 3.53
N ILE A 59 -2.14 14.04 3.85
CA ILE A 59 -2.95 13.06 3.12
C ILE A 59 -4.20 12.72 3.94
N SER A 60 -5.31 12.48 3.26
CA SER A 60 -6.55 12.01 3.90
C SER A 60 -6.65 10.50 3.78
N THR A 61 -6.97 9.84 4.88
CA THR A 61 -7.26 8.41 4.92
C THR A 61 -8.74 8.14 4.68
N GLU A 62 -9.07 6.87 4.43
CA GLU A 62 -10.46 6.41 4.27
C GLU A 62 -11.32 6.69 5.51
N SER A 63 -10.72 6.68 6.70
CA SER A 63 -11.40 7.05 7.95
C SER A 63 -11.57 8.57 8.14
N ASN A 64 -11.31 9.37 7.09
CA ASN A 64 -11.25 10.83 7.14
C ASN A 64 -10.21 11.38 8.13
N THR A 65 -9.17 10.61 8.45
CA THR A 65 -8.04 11.08 9.25
C THR A 65 -7.08 11.84 8.34
N SER A 66 -6.61 13.02 8.77
CA SER A 66 -5.56 13.76 8.07
C SER A 66 -4.20 13.40 8.67
N LEU A 67 -3.32 12.80 7.87
CA LEU A 67 -1.98 12.40 8.28
C LEU A 67 -0.92 13.33 7.70
N LYS A 68 -0.09 13.89 8.59
CA LYS A 68 1.10 14.68 8.24
C LYS A 68 2.39 13.86 8.42
N ILE A 69 2.34 12.80 9.22
CA ILE A 69 3.44 11.88 9.47
C ILE A 69 2.94 10.47 9.20
N ILE A 70 3.75 9.69 8.49
CA ILE A 70 3.48 8.29 8.17
C ILE A 70 4.73 7.44 8.38
N GLY A 71 4.54 6.13 8.50
CA GLY A 71 5.61 5.14 8.57
C GLY A 71 5.82 4.46 7.22
N ILE A 72 7.07 4.44 6.74
CA ILE A 72 7.48 3.74 5.53
C ILE A 72 8.17 2.43 5.91
N THR A 73 7.61 1.31 5.46
CA THR A 73 8.06 -0.04 5.84
C THR A 73 9.27 -0.53 5.05
N ASN A 74 9.48 -0.02 3.83
CA ASN A 74 10.51 -0.48 2.89
C ASN A 74 11.37 0.66 2.34
N LEU A 75 11.67 1.68 3.15
CA LEU A 75 12.47 2.83 2.70
C LEU A 75 13.89 2.37 2.29
N PRO A 76 14.39 2.70 1.08
CA PRO A 76 15.73 2.32 0.63
C PRO A 76 16.83 2.87 1.54
N GLU A 77 17.94 2.14 1.66
CA GLU A 77 19.00 2.47 2.62
C GLU A 77 19.60 3.86 2.39
N GLU A 78 19.84 4.23 1.13
CA GLU A 78 20.38 5.54 0.78
C GLU A 78 19.45 6.71 1.18
N MET A 79 18.17 6.43 1.43
CA MET A 79 17.16 7.43 1.80
C MET A 79 16.86 7.47 3.30
N ARG A 80 17.46 6.61 4.12
CA ARG A 80 17.20 6.54 5.58
C ARG A 80 17.85 7.66 6.40
N THR A 81 18.51 8.61 5.74
CA THR A 81 19.21 9.72 6.40
C THR A 81 18.20 10.73 6.94
N GLU A 82 18.22 10.98 8.24
CA GLU A 82 17.37 11.99 8.88
C GLU A 82 17.59 13.37 8.25
N GLY A 83 16.49 14.07 7.98
CA GLY A 83 16.49 15.38 7.31
C GLY A 83 16.53 15.32 5.79
N LEU A 84 16.71 14.15 5.18
CA LEU A 84 16.68 14.01 3.73
C LEU A 84 15.28 14.28 3.18
N LYS A 85 15.21 15.12 2.13
CA LYS A 85 13.99 15.36 1.37
C LYS A 85 13.88 14.34 0.23
N ILE A 86 12.76 13.63 0.20
CA ILE A 86 12.50 12.56 -0.77
C ILE A 86 11.16 12.79 -1.46
N ASN A 87 11.10 12.40 -2.72
CA ASN A 87 9.87 12.32 -3.50
C ASN A 87 9.59 10.84 -3.79
N MET A 88 8.40 10.38 -3.44
CA MET A 88 8.04 8.97 -3.47
C MET A 88 6.62 8.74 -3.98
N ASP A 89 6.43 7.62 -4.65
CA ASP A 89 5.12 7.02 -4.85
C ASP A 89 4.90 6.01 -3.73
N ILE A 90 3.78 6.12 -3.02
CA ILE A 90 3.45 5.25 -1.90
C ILE A 90 2.10 4.58 -2.09
N GLU A 91 1.94 3.40 -1.54
CA GLU A 91 0.65 2.75 -1.32
C GLU A 91 0.55 2.35 0.13
N ARG A 92 -0.68 2.11 0.59
CA ARG A 92 -0.89 1.64 1.94
C ARG A 92 -0.23 0.27 2.08
N ALA A 93 0.43 0.06 3.20
CA ALA A 93 0.95 -1.24 3.56
C ALA A 93 -0.05 -1.88 4.54
N GLU A 94 -0.41 -3.13 4.31
CA GLU A 94 -0.89 -3.95 5.42
C GLU A 94 0.17 -3.91 6.52
N PHE A 95 -0.25 -3.71 7.77
CA PHE A 95 0.71 -3.65 8.87
C PHE A 95 1.54 -4.94 8.82
N PRO A 96 2.85 -4.85 8.55
CA PRO A 96 3.65 -6.04 8.35
C PRO A 96 3.71 -6.79 9.67
N ASP A 97 3.67 -8.13 9.61
CA ASP A 97 3.92 -8.98 10.77
C ASP A 97 5.17 -8.44 11.49
N GLY A 98 4.99 -7.95 12.72
CA GLY A 98 5.92 -7.01 13.32
C GLY A 98 5.49 -6.52 14.69
N ALA A 99 6.33 -5.70 15.31
CA ALA A 99 6.09 -5.15 16.64
C ALA A 99 6.38 -3.65 16.66
N CYS A 100 5.48 -2.90 17.28
CA CYS A 100 5.67 -1.50 17.61
C CYS A 100 5.67 -1.34 19.13
N THR A 101 6.57 -0.50 19.66
CA THR A 101 6.50 -0.13 21.09
C THR A 101 5.45 0.95 21.35
N ALA A 102 5.14 1.77 20.33
CA ALA A 102 4.05 2.74 20.36
C ALA A 102 2.80 2.19 19.64
N ASN A 103 1.63 2.71 20.02
CA ASN A 103 0.36 2.36 19.39
C ASN A 103 0.13 3.27 18.17
N TYR A 104 0.28 2.70 16.97
CA TYR A 104 -0.06 3.36 15.71
C TYR A 104 -1.35 2.76 15.14
N SER A 105 -2.14 3.57 14.43
CA SER A 105 -3.25 3.03 13.64
C SER A 105 -2.72 2.31 12.41
N PRO A 106 -3.44 1.30 11.87
CA PRO A 106 -3.05 0.66 10.61
C PRO A 106 -2.90 1.65 9.44
N GLU A 107 -3.68 2.73 9.45
CA GLU A 107 -3.61 3.79 8.42
C GLU A 107 -2.29 4.57 8.42
N PHE A 108 -1.44 4.39 9.44
CA PHE A 108 -0.12 5.04 9.53
C PHE A 108 0.91 4.43 8.56
N PHE A 109 0.71 3.18 8.12
CA PHE A 109 1.73 2.39 7.45
C PHE A 109 1.57 2.42 5.93
N TYR A 110 2.68 2.74 5.25
CA TYR A 110 2.80 2.81 3.81
C TYR A 110 4.08 2.12 3.35
N GLN A 111 4.11 1.75 2.07
CA GLN A 111 5.30 1.26 1.39
C GLN A 111 5.58 2.09 0.14
N THR A 112 6.86 2.29 -0.15
CA THR A 112 7.29 2.96 -1.37
C THR A 112 7.23 2.00 -2.55
N ILE A 113 6.63 2.48 -3.63
CA ILE A 113 6.61 1.83 -4.95
C ILE A 113 7.77 2.36 -5.80
N ARG A 114 8.03 3.67 -5.69
CA ARG A 114 9.11 4.39 -6.37
C ARG A 114 9.61 5.50 -5.47
N THR A 115 10.90 5.80 -5.57
CA THR A 115 11.54 6.82 -4.75
C THR A 115 12.60 7.55 -5.54
N ASN A 116 12.72 8.87 -5.35
CA ASN A 116 13.79 9.71 -5.86
C ASN A 116 14.20 10.72 -4.78
N ILE A 117 15.49 11.06 -4.73
CA ILE A 117 16.00 12.12 -3.84
C ILE A 117 15.67 13.47 -4.48
N GLU A 118 15.09 14.40 -3.71
CA GLU A 118 14.95 15.78 -4.17
C GLU A 118 16.25 16.56 -3.94
N PRO A 119 16.73 17.34 -4.94
CA PRO A 119 17.92 18.16 -4.82
C PRO A 119 17.75 19.38 -3.90
#